data_AF-A0AA38FCD4-F1
#
_entry.id   AF-A0AA38FCD4-F1
#
_cell.length_a   1.000
_cell.length_b   1.000
_cell.length_c   1.000
_cell.angle_alpha   90.00
_cell.angle_beta   90.00
_cell.angle_gamma   90.00
#
_symmetry.space_group_name_H-M   'P 1'
#
loop_
_entity.id
_entity.type
_entity.pdbx_description
1 polymer ?
#
loop_
_entity_poly.entity_id
_entity_poly.type
_entity_poly.pdbx_seq_one_letter_code
_entity_poly.pdbx_strand_id
1 'polypeptide(L)' 'DFGHVYLGDDEPCSIVGKGCVQVKMYNGNTWLLKDARNVPKSRTNLISVGQLGSDGCMVSFTVDSWKVTKGALVVAR' A
#
# COMPACT_ATOMS: atom_id res chain seq x y z
N ASP A 1 -10.14 18.50 -4.47
CA ASP A 1 -10.58 17.54 -3.44
C ASP A 1 -10.14 16.14 -3.87
N PHE A 2 -9.58 15.34 -2.97
CA PHE A 2 -9.13 13.96 -3.24
C PHE A 2 -10.20 12.92 -2.87
N GLY A 3 -11.35 13.36 -2.35
CA GLY A 3 -12.47 12.53 -1.93
C GLY A 3 -12.32 12.02 -0.50
N HIS A 4 -13.13 11.01 -0.16
CA HIS A 4 -13.19 10.40 1.16
C HIS A 4 -12.96 8.89 1.08
N VAL A 5 -12.56 8.30 2.20
CA VAL A 5 -12.58 6.85 2.45
C VAL A 5 -13.47 6.56 3.65
N TYR A 6 -14.03 5.37 3.70
CA TYR A 6 -14.75 4.88 4.88
C TYR A 6 -13.82 3.92 5.62
N LEU A 7 -13.72 4.09 6.94
CA LEU A 7 -12.97 3.18 7.80
C LEU A 7 -13.90 2.11 8.38
N GLY A 8 -13.38 1.21 9.22
CA GLY A 8 -14.17 0.12 9.80
C GLY A 8 -15.32 0.58 10.72
N ASP A 9 -15.34 1.85 11.11
CA ASP A 9 -16.43 2.51 11.85
C ASP A 9 -17.52 3.10 10.93
N ASP A 10 -17.40 2.90 9.61
CA ASP A 10 -18.29 3.46 8.58
C ASP A 10 -18.36 5.00 8.55
N GLU A 11 -17.42 5.67 9.22
CA GLU A 11 -17.34 7.13 9.24
C GLU A 11 -16.49 7.63 8.06
N PRO A 12 -16.98 8.61 7.27
CA PRO A 12 -16.23 9.17 6.16
C PRO A 12 -15.01 9.96 6.67
N CYS A 13 -13.88 9.75 6.01
CA CYS A 13 -12.61 10.38 6.31
C CYS A 13 -12.04 11.06 5.08
N SER A 14 -11.81 12.37 5.15
CA SER A 14 -11.25 13.15 4.05
C SER A 14 -9.80 12.75 3.73
N ILE A 15 -9.52 12.62 2.44
CA ILE A 15 -8.15 12.46 1.93
C ILE A 15 -7.56 13.87 1.76
N VAL A 16 -6.51 14.19 2.51
CA VAL A 16 -5.90 15.54 2.47
C VAL A 16 -4.81 15.68 1.41
N GLY A 17 -4.38 14.56 0.82
CA GLY A 17 -3.32 14.55 -0.17
C GLY A 17 -3.22 13.21 -0.88
N LYS A 18 -2.62 13.23 -2.06
CA LYS A 18 -2.21 12.05 -2.81
C LYS A 18 -0.75 12.22 -3.24
N GLY A 19 0.06 11.19 -3.09
CA GLY A 19 1.48 11.29 -3.42
C GLY A 19 2.15 9.94 -3.61
N CYS A 20 3.47 9.97 -3.68
CA CYS A 20 4.30 8.77 -3.69
C CYS A 20 4.94 8.57 -2.32
N VAL A 21 5.04 7.33 -1.88
CA VAL A 21 5.70 6.95 -0.62
C VAL A 21 6.80 5.95 -0.93
N GLN A 22 7.98 6.19 -0.38
CA GLN A 22 9.09 5.24 -0.42
C GLN A 22 9.10 4.40 0.85
N VAL A 23 9.05 3.09 0.68
CA VAL A 23 9.14 2.11 1.77
C VAL A 23 10.48 1.42 1.71
N LYS A 24 11.29 1.57 2.75
CA LYS A 24 12.58 0.89 2.87
C LYS A 24 12.38 -0.48 3.51
N MET A 25 12.80 -1.51 2.82
CA MET A 25 12.70 -2.91 3.26
C MET A 25 13.94 -3.32 4.06
N TYR A 26 13.79 -4.36 4.89
CA TYR A 26 14.89 -4.89 5.71
C TYR A 26 16.07 -5.42 4.88
N ASN A 27 15.81 -5.87 3.66
CA ASN A 27 16.84 -6.33 2.72
C ASN A 27 17.59 -5.17 2.02
N GLY A 28 17.31 -3.91 2.37
CA GLY A 28 17.93 -2.73 1.77
C GLY A 28 17.24 -2.21 0.51
N ASN A 29 16.25 -2.93 -0.05
CA ASN A 29 15.50 -2.46 -1.20
C ASN A 29 14.57 -1.30 -0.81
N THR A 30 14.37 -0.37 -1.74
CA THR A 30 13.37 0.70 -1.60
C THR A 30 12.23 0.45 -2.58
N TRP A 31 11.02 0.38 -2.06
CA TRP A 31 9.80 0.24 -2.84
C TRP A 31 9.07 1.57 -2.95
N LEU A 32 8.87 2.05 -4.18
CA LEU A 32 8.07 3.23 -4.46
C LEU A 32 6.60 2.84 -4.66
N LEU A 33 5.75 3.22 -3.71
CA LEU A 33 4.29 3.15 -3.83
C LEU A 33 3.79 4.46 -4.42
N LYS A 34 3.11 4.37 -5.57
CA LYS A 34 2.46 5.52 -6.21
C LYS A 34 1.03 5.65 -5.68
N ASP A 35 0.45 6.82 -5.88
CA ASP A 35 -0.97 7.07 -5.61
C ASP A 35 -1.42 6.83 -4.15
N ALA A 36 -0.49 6.94 -3.21
CA ALA A 36 -0.76 6.83 -1.78
C ALA A 36 -1.63 7.99 -1.29
N ARG A 37 -2.72 7.67 -0.61
CA ARG A 37 -3.68 8.64 -0.06
C ARG A 37 -3.31 8.98 1.38
N ASN A 38 -3.16 10.27 1.68
CA ASN A 38 -2.94 10.75 3.04
C ASN A 38 -4.28 10.96 3.74
N VAL A 39 -4.53 10.15 4.78
CA VAL A 39 -5.75 10.19 5.59
C VAL A 39 -5.34 10.42 7.06
N PRO A 40 -5.37 11.67 7.57
CA PRO A 40 -4.81 12.00 8.89
C PRO A 40 -5.49 11.30 10.06
N LYS A 41 -6.76 10.92 9.91
CA LYS A 41 -7.52 10.18 10.93
C LYS A 41 -7.05 8.71 11.05
N SER A 42 -6.41 8.16 10.01
CA SER A 42 -5.88 6.79 10.05
C SER A 42 -4.59 6.74 10.86
N ARG A 43 -4.54 5.83 11.84
CA ARG A 43 -3.33 5.58 12.66
C ARG A 43 -2.41 4.52 12.06
N THR A 44 -2.84 3.87 10.98
CA THR A 44 -2.12 2.77 10.34
C THR A 44 -1.95 3.04 8.84
N ASN A 45 -0.89 2.47 8.28
CA ASN A 45 -0.64 2.48 6.85
C ASN A 45 -1.28 1.23 6.22
N LEU A 46 -2.01 1.41 5.14
CA LEU A 46 -2.65 0.31 4.40
C LEU A 46 -2.07 0.24 2.99
N ILE A 47 -1.74 -0.98 2.55
CA ILE A 47 -1.34 -1.28 1.17
C ILE A 47 -2.40 -2.21 0.60
N SER A 48 -3.12 -1.75 -0.42
CA SER A 48 -4.18 -2.55 -1.05
C SER A 48 -3.58 -3.60 -1.98
N VAL A 49 -3.83 -4.88 -1.71
CA VAL A 49 -3.46 -5.99 -2.59
C VAL A 49 -4.12 -5.86 -3.97
N GLY A 50 -5.37 -5.39 -4.02
CA GLY A 50 -6.07 -5.16 -5.28
C GLY A 50 -5.38 -4.10 -6.15
N GLN A 51 -4.89 -3.03 -5.54
CA GLN A 51 -4.11 -2.01 -6.25
C GLN A 51 -2.79 -2.58 -6.76
N LEU A 52 -2.10 -3.38 -5.95
CA LEU A 52 -0.87 -4.06 -6.36
C LEU A 52 -1.10 -4.99 -7.55
N GLY A 53 -2.21 -5.72 -7.56
CA GLY A 53 -2.63 -6.56 -8.69
C GLY A 53 -2.83 -5.75 -9.97
N SER A 54 -3.54 -4.62 -9.88
CA SER A 54 -3.71 -3.68 -11.00
C SER A 54 -2.39 -3.13 -11.53
N ASP A 55 -1.38 -2.97 -10.67
CA ASP A 55 -0.03 -2.53 -11.03
C ASP A 55 0.85 -3.68 -11.59
N GLY A 56 0.28 -4.88 -11.77
CA GLY A 56 0.95 -6.07 -12.29
C GLY A 56 1.82 -6.80 -11.27
N CYS A 57 1.60 -6.57 -9.97
CA CYS A 57 2.27 -7.31 -8.91
C CYS A 57 1.46 -8.55 -8.51
N MET A 58 2.16 -9.61 -8.12
CA MET A 58 1.59 -10.76 -7.44
C MET A 58 1.92 -10.67 -5.96
N VAL A 59 0.93 -10.91 -5.11
CA VAL A 59 1.10 -10.94 -3.67
C VAL A 59 0.82 -12.37 -3.18
N SER A 60 1.75 -12.94 -2.44
CA SER A 60 1.60 -14.26 -1.81
C SER A 60 1.79 -14.15 -0.31
N PHE A 61 0.96 -14.88 0.44
CA PHE A 61 1.03 -14.97 1.89
C PHE A 61 1.26 -16.43 2.30
N THR A 62 2.15 -16.64 3.27
CA THR A 62 2.30 -17.90 4.00
C THR A 62 1.85 -17.68 5.44
N VAL A 63 1.97 -18.70 6.29
CA VAL A 63 1.63 -18.60 7.72
C VAL A 63 2.47 -17.53 8.44
N ASP A 64 3.72 -17.36 8.00
CA ASP A 64 4.75 -16.59 8.69
C ASP A 64 5.36 -15.46 7.84
N SER A 65 5.02 -15.38 6.56
CA SER A 65 5.66 -14.44 5.64
C SER A 65 4.70 -13.94 4.56
N TRP A 66 5.13 -12.90 3.88
CA TRP A 66 4.48 -12.39 2.69
C TRP A 66 5.54 -12.04 1.66
N LYS A 67 5.13 -11.94 0.40
CA LYS A 67 6.02 -11.56 -0.69
C LYS A 67 5.23 -10.85 -1.77
N VAL A 68 5.83 -9.82 -2.35
CA VAL A 68 5.33 -9.12 -3.53
C VAL A 68 6.34 -9.31 -4.66
N THR A 69 5.88 -9.81 -5.80
CA THR A 69 6.70 -9.98 -7.01
C THR A 69 6.12 -9.24 -8.19
N LYS A 70 6.99 -8.85 -9.13
CA LYS A 70 6.60 -8.34 -10.45
C LYS A 70 7.41 -9.08 -11.50
N GLY A 71 6.80 -10.10 -12.10
CA GLY A 71 7.52 -11.11 -12.89
C GLY A 71 8.55 -11.85 -12.02
N ALA A 72 9.80 -11.92 -12.48
CA ALA A 72 10.89 -12.56 -11.74
C ALA A 72 11.45 -11.70 -10.59
N LEU A 73 11.10 -10.41 -10.51
CA LEU A 73 11.63 -9.49 -9.50
C LEU A 73 10.88 -9.63 -8.17
N VAL A 74 11.62 -9.74 -7.06
CA VAL A 74 11.07 -9.61 -5.70
C VAL A 74 11.10 -8.15 -5.29
N VAL A 75 9.91 -7.57 -5.09
CA VAL A 75 9.73 -6.16 -4.76
C VAL A 75 9.78 -5.95 -3.24
N ALA A 76 9.09 -6.82 -2.50
CA ALA A 76 9.00 -6.76 -1.04
C ALA A 76 8.79 -8.14 -0.42
N ARG A 77 9.24 -8.32 0.82
CA ARG A 77 9.03 -9.48 1.69
C ARG A 77 9.34 -9.10 3.14
#